data_AF-A0A7S0AFR5-F1
#
_entry.id   AF-A0A7S0AFR5-F1
#
_cell.length_a   1.000
_cell.length_b   1.000
_cell.length_c   1.000
_cell.angle_alpha   90.00
_cell.angle_beta   90.00
_cell.angle_gamma   90.00
#
_symmetry.space_group_name_H-M   'P 1'
#
loop_
_entity.id
_entity.type
_entity.pdbx_description
1 polymer ?
#
loop_
_entity_poly.entity_id
_entity_poly.type
_entity_poly.pdbx_seq_one_letter_code
_entity_poly.pdbx_strand_id
1 'polypeptide(L)'
;SVFKLLPRIAEGNVVVRKAVGSKPAIMGRKLKQTYVRSDRFMEVVIDVGSSSVATKIVKLSLSYAKTLVVDMAFILEGKDNDVLPERIIGSVRLKNVDFKNSQ
;
A
#
# COMPACT_ATOMS: atom_id res chain seq x y z
N SER A 1 -14.77 7.91 5.09
CA SER A 1 -13.90 6.73 5.26
C SER A 1 -12.49 7.02 4.74
N VAL A 2 -11.46 6.36 5.29
CA VAL A 2 -10.07 6.55 4.84
C VAL A 2 -9.49 5.23 4.33
N PHE A 3 -8.81 5.28 3.20
CA PHE A 3 -8.07 4.14 2.68
C PHE A 3 -6.77 3.90 3.46
N LYS A 4 -6.61 2.69 3.97
CA LYS A 4 -5.40 2.21 4.66
C LYS A 4 -4.79 1.05 3.86
N LEU A 5 -3.46 1.03 3.81
CA LEU A 5 -2.68 -0.06 3.25
C LEU A 5 -1.86 -0.70 4.37
N LEU A 6 -1.98 -2.02 4.52
CA LEU A 6 -1.20 -2.81 5.46
C LEU A 6 -0.22 -3.67 4.64
N PRO A 7 1.05 -3.24 4.53
CA PRO A 7 2.08 -4.08 3.95
C PRO A 7 2.69 -5.01 5.00
N ARG A 8 3.02 -6.23 4.59
CA ARG A 8 3.83 -7.18 5.36
C ARG A 8 4.87 -7.81 4.44
N ILE A 9 6.14 -7.70 4.82
CA ILE A 9 7.22 -8.43 4.15
C ILE A 9 7.20 -9.88 4.64
N ALA A 10 6.68 -10.79 3.82
CA ALA A 10 6.68 -12.23 4.11
C ALA A 10 8.08 -12.82 3.94
N GLU A 11 8.77 -12.47 2.85
CA GLU A 11 10.14 -12.88 2.56
C GLU A 11 10.93 -11.68 2.00
N GLY A 12 12.21 -11.55 2.37
CA GLY A 12 13.08 -10.47 1.90
C GLY A 12 14.06 -9.97 2.96
N ASN A 13 14.99 -9.11 2.54
CA ASN A 13 16.07 -8.59 3.38
C ASN A 13 15.52 -7.77 4.57
N VAL A 14 16.16 -7.92 5.74
CA VAL A 14 15.89 -7.18 6.98
C VAL A 14 15.84 -5.66 6.78
N VAL A 15 16.67 -5.10 5.89
CA VAL A 15 16.69 -3.66 5.58
C VAL A 15 15.34 -3.20 5.00
N VAL A 16 14.78 -3.97 4.05
CA VAL A 16 13.48 -3.67 3.45
C VAL A 16 12.36 -3.85 4.48
N ARG A 17 12.43 -4.92 5.28
CA ARG A 17 11.45 -5.17 6.36
C ARG A 17 11.40 -4.03 7.37
N LYS A 18 12.56 -3.48 7.77
CA LYS A 18 12.64 -2.33 8.68
C LYS A 18 12.12 -1.04 8.05
N ALA A 19 12.42 -0.80 6.78
CA ALA A 19 12.00 0.40 6.07
C ALA A 19 10.48 0.45 5.81
N VAL A 20 9.89 -0.69 5.42
CA VAL A 20 8.44 -0.81 5.20
C VAL A 20 7.68 -0.83 6.52
N GLY A 21 8.26 -1.44 7.56
CA GLY A 21 7.62 -1.62 8.86
C GLY A 21 6.46 -2.62 8.81
N SER A 22 5.72 -2.72 9.91
CA SER A 22 4.53 -3.58 10.06
C SER A 22 3.27 -2.80 10.44
N LYS A 23 3.39 -1.48 10.58
CA LYS A 23 2.26 -0.63 10.96
C LYS A 23 1.42 -0.29 9.74
N PRO A 24 0.07 -0.32 9.85
CA PRO A 24 -0.81 0.20 8.81
C PRO A 24 -0.39 1.60 8.37
N ALA A 25 -0.12 1.77 7.09
CA ALA A 25 0.06 3.10 6.52
C ALA A 25 -1.33 3.67 6.27
N ILE A 26 -1.72 4.69 7.05
CA ILE A 26 -2.89 5.52 6.73
C ILE A 26 -2.51 6.37 5.52
N MET A 27 -2.69 5.79 4.34
CA MET A 27 -2.24 6.37 3.08
C MET A 27 -2.90 7.74 2.88
N GLY A 28 -4.17 7.90 3.25
CA GLY A 28 -4.92 9.15 3.08
C GLY A 28 -4.46 10.33 3.94
N ARG A 29 -3.53 10.12 4.89
CA ARG A 29 -2.88 11.21 5.65
C ARG A 29 -1.45 11.48 5.19
N LYS A 30 -0.79 10.50 4.58
CA LYS A 30 0.64 10.55 4.28
C LYS A 30 0.93 10.79 2.80
N LEU A 31 -0.03 10.50 1.92
CA LEU A 31 0.07 10.61 0.49
C LEU A 31 -1.13 11.39 -0.05
N LYS A 32 -0.90 12.13 -1.13
CA LYS A 32 -1.97 12.76 -1.88
C LYS A 32 -2.79 11.65 -2.55
N GLN A 33 -4.10 11.74 -2.41
CA GLN A 33 -5.03 10.76 -2.95
C GLN A 33 -6.14 11.44 -3.73
N THR A 34 -6.52 10.83 -4.83
CA THR A 34 -7.70 11.23 -5.61
C THR A 34 -8.67 10.06 -5.63
N TYR A 35 -9.90 10.33 -5.24
CA TYR A 35 -10.98 9.36 -5.23
C TYR A 35 -11.88 9.64 -6.42
N VAL A 36 -12.10 8.63 -7.27
CA VAL A 36 -13.07 8.69 -8.35
C VAL A 36 -14.16 7.67 -8.03
N ARG A 37 -15.41 8.12 -8.00
CA ARG A 37 -16.56 7.26 -7.75
C ARG A 37 -17.47 7.28 -8.96
N SER A 38 -17.83 6.10 -9.43
CA SER A 38 -18.89 5.86 -10.40
C SER A 38 -19.99 5.01 -9.75
N ASP A 39 -21.07 4.75 -10.48
CA ASP A 39 -22.16 3.90 -10.00
C ASP A 39 -21.76 2.44 -9.85
N ARG A 40 -20.68 2.02 -10.52
CA ARG A 40 -20.22 0.62 -10.57
C ARG A 40 -18.84 0.38 -9.94
N PHE A 41 -18.07 1.43 -9.68
CA PHE A 41 -16.71 1.29 -9.18
C PHE A 41 -16.26 2.49 -8.36
N MET A 42 -15.22 2.26 -7.57
CA MET A 42 -14.47 3.30 -6.87
C MET A 42 -12.99 3.10 -7.21
N GLU A 43 -12.33 4.16 -7.65
CA GLU A 43 -10.90 4.20 -7.87
C GLU A 43 -10.24 5.06 -6.79
N VAL A 44 -9.09 4.60 -6.31
CA VAL A 44 -8.23 5.32 -5.39
C VAL A 44 -6.87 5.48 -6.07
N VAL A 45 -6.60 6.69 -6.53
CA VAL A 45 -5.31 7.05 -7.13
C VAL A 45 -4.41 7.58 -6.03
N ILE A 46 -3.25 6.94 -5.84
CA ILE A 46 -2.29 7.29 -4.79
C ILE A 46 -1.02 7.85 -5.44
N ASP A 47 -0.70 9.10 -5.16
CA ASP A 47 0.57 9.70 -5.58
C ASP A 47 1.68 9.39 -4.57
N VAL A 48 2.51 8.39 -4.88
CA VAL A 48 3.68 8.01 -4.07
C VAL A 48 4.74 9.11 -4.04
N GLY A 49 4.84 9.90 -5.11
CA GLY A 49 5.79 11.00 -5.24
C GLY A 49 5.50 12.16 -4.30
N SER A 50 4.26 12.26 -3.81
CA SER A 50 3.86 13.31 -2.86
C SER A 50 4.50 13.17 -1.48
N SER A 51 5.24 12.09 -1.20
CA SER A 51 6.00 11.91 0.04
C SER A 51 7.41 11.42 -0.25
N SER A 52 8.40 12.18 0.23
CA SER A 52 9.81 11.80 0.15
C SER A 52 10.10 10.49 0.90
N VAL A 53 9.38 10.22 1.99
CA VAL A 53 9.50 8.98 2.76
C VAL A 53 8.96 7.80 1.96
N ALA A 54 7.75 7.91 1.40
CA ALA A 54 7.17 6.83 0.61
C ALA A 54 8.00 6.55 -0.66
N THR A 55 8.47 7.60 -1.33
CA THR A 55 9.37 7.49 -2.48
C THR A 55 10.64 6.71 -2.13
N LYS A 56 11.27 6.99 -0.98
CA LYS A 56 12.46 6.26 -0.52
C LYS A 56 12.15 4.78 -0.25
N ILE A 57 11.04 4.49 0.42
CA ILE A 57 10.63 3.11 0.73
C ILE A 57 10.35 2.32 -0.56
N VAL A 58 9.68 2.94 -1.54
CA VAL A 58 9.39 2.29 -2.83
C VAL A 58 10.67 2.06 -3.62
N LYS A 59 11.56 3.05 -3.74
CA LYS A 59 12.86 2.87 -4.41
C LYS A 59 13.69 1.74 -3.79
N LEU A 60 13.73 1.69 -2.47
CA LEU A 60 14.39 0.60 -1.74
C LEU A 60 13.71 -0.74 -2.01
N SER A 61 12.39 -0.81 -2.00
CA SER A 61 11.67 -2.06 -2.24
C SER A 61 11.88 -2.56 -3.68
N LEU A 62 11.92 -1.66 -4.66
CA LEU A 62 12.17 -1.96 -6.06
C LEU A 62 13.57 -2.56 -6.28
N SER A 63 14.61 -2.07 -5.59
CA SER A 63 15.95 -2.65 -5.72
C SER A 63 16.06 -4.10 -5.23
N TYR A 64 15.10 -4.55 -4.42
CA TYR A 64 15.03 -5.93 -3.91
C TYR A 64 13.82 -6.72 -4.45
N ALA A 65 13.05 -6.18 -5.40
CA ALA A 65 11.76 -6.74 -5.81
C ALA A 65 11.83 -8.22 -6.24
N LYS A 66 12.89 -8.61 -6.93
CA LYS A 66 13.12 -9.99 -7.40
C LYS A 66 13.28 -11.01 -6.28
N THR A 67 13.64 -10.58 -5.08
CA THR A 67 13.83 -11.47 -3.90
C THR A 67 12.82 -11.19 -2.80
N LEU A 68 11.84 -10.31 -3.07
CA LEU A 68 10.87 -9.86 -2.10
C LEU A 68 9.53 -10.58 -2.28
N VAL A 69 8.93 -10.98 -1.16
CA VAL A 69 7.52 -11.41 -1.09
C VAL A 69 6.78 -10.49 -0.13
N VAL A 70 5.75 -9.82 -0.64
CA VAL A 70 4.99 -8.80 0.10
C VAL A 70 3.52 -9.16 0.09
N ASP A 71 2.93 -9.21 1.28
CA ASP A 71 1.47 -9.20 1.45
C ASP A 71 0.99 -7.77 1.58
N MET A 72 -0.05 -7.42 0.85
CA MET A 72 -0.73 -6.14 0.94
C MET A 72 -2.20 -6.38 1.24
N ALA A 73 -2.70 -5.80 2.33
CA ALA A 73 -4.11 -5.77 2.64
C ALA A 73 -4.65 -4.34 2.54
N PHE A 74 -5.78 -4.21 1.87
CA PHE A 74 -6.47 -2.95 1.63
C PHE A 74 -7.65 -2.84 2.57
N ILE A 75 -7.77 -1.71 3.25
CA ILE A 75 -8.73 -1.51 4.33
C ILE A 75 -9.44 -0.17 4.12
N LEU A 76 -10.75 -0.17 4.37
CA LEU A 76 -11.53 1.06 4.51
C LEU A 76 -11.81 1.28 6.00
N GLU A 77 -11.26 2.38 6.53
CA GLU A 77 -11.53 2.83 7.89
C GLU A 77 -12.88 3.55 7.92
N GLY A 78 -13.81 3.01 8.71
CA GLY A 78 -15.00 3.72 9.16
C GLY A 78 -14.62 4.71 10.26
N LYS A 79 -15.01 5.97 10.12
CA LYS A 79 -14.69 7.05 11.08
C LYS A 79 -15.83 7.44 12.02
N ASP A 80 -17.03 6.95 11.73
CA ASP A 80 -18.27 7.34 12.41
C ASP A 80 -19.04 6.06 12.79
N ASN A 81 -19.97 6.15 13.73
CA ASN A 81 -20.77 4.99 14.15
C ASN A 81 -21.76 4.53 13.07
N ASP A 82 -22.08 5.41 12.12
CA ASP A 82 -23.00 5.14 11.01
C ASP A 82 -22.33 4.40 9.84
N VAL A 83 -21.00 4.25 9.86
CA VAL A 83 -20.27 3.54 8.82
C VAL A 83 -19.89 2.14 9.27
N LEU A 84 -19.85 1.20 8.31
CA LEU A 84 -19.46 -0.18 8.56
C LEU A 84 -18.12 -0.27 9.30
N PRO A 85 -17.95 -1.27 10.18
CA PRO A 85 -16.72 -1.43 10.95
C PRO A 85 -15.52 -1.63 10.03
N GLU A 86 -14.33 -1.26 10.52
CA GLU A 86 -13.09 -1.45 9.76
C GLU A 86 -12.92 -2.93 9.36
N ARG A 87 -12.74 -3.17 8.06
CA ARG A 87 -12.60 -4.50 7.45
C ARG A 87 -11.61 -4.46 6.28
N ILE A 88 -10.91 -5.57 6.08
CA ILE A 88 -10.11 -5.82 4.88
C ILE A 88 -11.08 -6.02 3.71
N ILE A 89 -10.98 -5.18 2.70
CA ILE A 89 -11.78 -5.27 1.47
C ILE A 89 -11.14 -6.17 0.42
N GLY A 90 -9.83 -6.42 0.56
CA GLY A 90 -9.08 -7.30 -0.31
C GLY A 90 -7.63 -7.39 0.11
N SER A 91 -6.97 -8.46 -0.33
CA SER A 91 -5.54 -8.64 -0.14
C SER A 91 -4.89 -9.20 -1.40
N VAL A 92 -3.60 -8.95 -1.54
CA VAL A 92 -2.79 -9.47 -2.63
C VAL A 92 -1.39 -9.80 -2.11
N ARG A 93 -0.84 -10.91 -2.58
CA ARG A 93 0.57 -11.25 -2.39
C ARG A 93 1.32 -10.98 -3.68
N LEU A 94 2.36 -10.17 -3.60
CA LEU A 94 3.35 -10.01 -4.65
C LEU A 94 4.56 -10.88 -4.34
N LYS A 95 5.00 -11.69 -5.31
CA LYS A 95 6.12 -12.61 -5.14
C LYS A 95 7.16 -12.39 -6.23
N ASN A 96 8.39 -12.08 -5.84
CA ASN A 96 9.58 -12.01 -6.70
C ASN A 96 9.34 -11.19 -7.99
N VAL A 97 8.67 -10.05 -7.85
CA VAL A 97 8.22 -9.25 -9.00
C VAL A 97 9.41 -8.70 -9.76
N ASP A 98 9.39 -8.83 -11.10
CA ASP A 98 10.40 -8.28 -11.99
C ASP A 98 9.87 -7.06 -12.74
N PHE A 99 10.40 -5.89 -12.38
CA PHE A 99 10.02 -4.62 -12.99
C PHE A 99 10.89 -4.24 -14.21
N LYS A 100 11.84 -5.09 -14.63
CA LYS A 100 12.74 -4.78 -15.77
C LYS A 100 12.03 -4.70 -17.13
N ASN A 101 10.76 -5.08 -17.22
CA ASN A 101 9.96 -5.03 -18.46
C ASN A 101 8.83 -3.98 -18.42
N SER A 102 8.80 -3.10 -17.42
CA SER A 102 7.83 -2.00 -17.36
C SER A 102 8.34 -0.80 -18.16
N GLN A 103 8.23 -0.87 -19.49
CA GLN A 103 8.34 0.31 -20.36
C GLN A 103 7.06 1.13 -20.31
#